data_AF-R1GDL3-F1
#
_entry.id   AF-R1GDL3-F1
#
_cell.length_a   1.000
_cell.length_b   1.000
_cell.length_c   1.000
_cell.angle_alpha   90.00
_cell.angle_beta   90.00
_cell.angle_gamma   90.00
#
_symmetry.space_group_name_H-M   'P 1'
#
loop_
_entity.id
_entity.type
_entity.pdbx_description
1 polymer ?
#
loop_
_entity_poly.entity_id
_entity_poly.type
_entity_poly.pdbx_seq_one_letter_code
_entity_poly.pdbx_strand_id
1 'polypeptide(L)'
;MTTTVKDEQRARSGNRLARELSGLLTSDPHDGRSIHYAAGGVIRCRCPSHSRSGTVQCTQLADRPADPAIAKRKADEDLGSTSPKRIKQSNSPQPELPADPKDPRPAGKPVPFPEKPAVIEERNGDIEFRVVNNDNERESTIILTGLKCIFQKQLPKMPKDYIARLVYDRTHLSIAIVKKPLEVVGGITYRPFVNRGFAEIVFCAISSDQQVKGYGAHLMSHLKDYVKVSTKEQIMHFLTYADNYAIGYFKKQGFTKEITLAKPQWMGYIKDYEGGTIMQCSMVPKIRYLEVGRMLLKQKEAVHAKIKAVSRSYDVHPPPAEWKSGPITKIDPLSIPAIKASGWSSDMDELSRAPRHGPNYNQLLHLLNDMQNNTNAWPFLQPVNKDEVADYYDVIKEPMDLETMEQKHEKDMYPTPEDFIKDAMLVFNNCRRYNNESTPYAKAANKLEKFMWSRIREIPEWSHLEGDYAHVK
;
A
#
# COMPACT_ATOMS: atom_id res chain seq x y z
N MET A 1 -17.79 49.01 -32.98
CA MET A 1 -18.22 47.62 -33.23
C MET A 1 -16.98 46.74 -33.26
N THR A 2 -16.56 46.18 -32.13
CA THR A 2 -15.59 45.06 -32.05
C THR A 2 -15.40 44.65 -30.58
N THR A 3 -16.39 43.94 -30.05
CA THR A 3 -16.32 43.22 -28.77
C THR A 3 -17.16 41.95 -28.92
N THR A 4 -16.58 40.93 -29.52
CA THR A 4 -17.01 39.52 -29.52
C THR A 4 -15.87 38.75 -30.18
N VAL A 5 -15.55 37.53 -29.70
CA VAL A 5 -14.52 36.56 -30.16
C VAL A 5 -13.41 36.26 -29.14
N LYS A 6 -13.08 37.12 -28.17
CA LYS A 6 -12.09 36.76 -27.12
C LYS A 6 -12.66 36.11 -25.84
N ASP A 7 -13.97 36.18 -25.61
CA ASP A 7 -14.60 35.59 -24.41
C ASP A 7 -15.16 34.17 -24.61
N GLU A 8 -15.30 33.68 -25.85
CA GLU A 8 -15.79 32.30 -26.11
C GLU A 8 -14.68 31.22 -26.07
N GLN A 9 -13.41 31.59 -26.13
CA GLN A 9 -12.29 30.65 -25.97
C GLN A 9 -11.86 30.45 -24.50
N ARG A 10 -12.29 31.32 -23.58
CA ARG A 10 -12.02 31.19 -22.14
C ARG A 10 -13.06 30.34 -21.40
N ALA A 11 -14.27 30.20 -21.96
CA ALA A 11 -15.34 29.35 -21.41
C ALA A 11 -15.22 27.86 -21.80
N ARG A 12 -14.43 27.51 -22.84
CA ARG A 12 -14.20 26.11 -23.26
C ARG A 12 -12.97 25.44 -22.65
N SER A 13 -12.07 26.22 -22.05
CA SER A 13 -10.86 25.72 -21.36
C SER A 13 -11.07 25.47 -19.87
N GLY A 14 -12.09 26.06 -19.25
CA GLY A 14 -12.45 25.84 -17.83
C GLY A 14 -13.18 24.52 -17.53
N ASN A 15 -13.69 23.81 -18.55
CA ASN A 15 -14.53 22.61 -18.36
C ASN A 15 -13.84 21.29 -18.76
N ARG A 16 -12.54 21.32 -19.09
CA ARG A 16 -11.74 20.12 -19.38
C ARG A 16 -10.91 19.67 -18.17
N LEU A 17 -10.35 20.62 -17.42
CA LEU A 17 -9.62 20.36 -16.16
C LEU A 17 -10.53 19.89 -15.01
N ALA A 18 -11.80 20.32 -14.98
CA ALA A 18 -12.79 19.81 -14.01
C ALA A 18 -13.28 18.38 -14.32
N ARG A 19 -13.12 17.89 -15.57
CA ARG A 19 -13.40 16.50 -15.93
C ARG A 19 -12.20 15.58 -15.75
N GLU A 20 -10.97 16.10 -15.79
CA GLU A 20 -9.75 15.29 -15.57
C GLU A 20 -9.43 15.07 -14.08
N LEU A 21 -9.89 15.95 -13.17
CA LEU A 21 -9.77 15.71 -11.72
C LEU A 21 -10.84 14.76 -11.13
N SER A 22 -11.93 14.51 -11.85
CA SER A 22 -12.96 13.53 -11.45
C SER A 22 -12.59 12.08 -11.84
N GLY A 23 -11.53 11.87 -12.63
CA GLY A 23 -11.07 10.55 -13.06
C GLY A 23 -9.99 9.92 -12.17
N LEU A 24 -9.50 10.64 -11.16
CA LEU A 24 -8.37 10.21 -10.30
C LEU A 24 -8.78 9.81 -8.87
N LEU A 25 -10.08 9.79 -8.57
CA LEU A 25 -10.63 9.44 -7.24
C LEU A 25 -11.72 8.36 -7.28
N THR A 26 -11.67 7.43 -8.23
CA THR A 26 -12.45 6.19 -8.12
C THR A 26 -11.58 5.10 -7.52
N SER A 27 -11.45 5.13 -6.19
CA SER A 27 -11.32 3.90 -5.41
C SER A 27 -12.53 3.03 -5.74
N ASP A 28 -12.29 1.86 -6.31
CA ASP A 28 -13.30 0.85 -6.58
C ASP A 28 -14.09 0.52 -5.29
N PRO A 29 -15.39 0.87 -5.18
CA PRO A 29 -16.23 0.48 -4.08
C PRO A 29 -17.05 -0.75 -4.52
N HIS A 30 -16.38 -1.89 -4.70
CA HIS A 30 -17.04 -3.18 -4.85
C HIS A 30 -16.68 -4.11 -3.68
N ASP A 31 -17.25 -3.79 -2.52
CA ASP A 31 -17.87 -4.81 -1.69
C ASP A 31 -19.28 -4.33 -1.30
N GLY A 32 -20.12 -4.23 -2.34
CA GLY A 32 -21.54 -3.96 -2.22
C GLY A 32 -22.33 -5.26 -2.27
N ARG A 33 -22.62 -5.85 -1.11
CA ARG A 33 -23.92 -6.50 -0.92
C ARG A 33 -24.83 -5.53 -0.18
N SER A 34 -25.42 -4.61 -0.93
CA SER A 34 -26.65 -3.91 -0.54
C SER A 34 -27.65 -4.03 -1.68
N ILE A 35 -28.74 -4.72 -1.37
CA ILE A 35 -29.84 -5.04 -2.26
C ILE A 35 -30.58 -3.74 -2.60
N HIS A 36 -30.79 -3.48 -3.90
CA HIS A 36 -31.63 -2.40 -4.38
C HIS A 36 -33.09 -2.60 -3.95
N TYR A 37 -33.72 -1.52 -3.46
CA TYR A 37 -35.17 -1.34 -3.62
C TYR A 37 -35.39 -0.14 -4.56
N ALA A 38 -36.00 -0.41 -5.71
CA ALA A 38 -36.48 0.60 -6.63
C ALA A 38 -38.02 0.64 -6.56
N ALA A 39 -38.57 1.73 -6.00
CA ALA A 39 -39.88 2.25 -6.35
C ALA A 39 -40.03 3.68 -5.79
N GLY A 40 -40.02 4.66 -6.69
CA GLY A 40 -40.72 5.95 -6.65
C GLY A 40 -40.78 6.78 -5.36
N GLY A 41 -40.16 7.97 -5.38
CA GLY A 41 -40.55 9.10 -4.53
C GLY A 41 -39.38 9.85 -3.91
N VAL A 42 -38.91 10.91 -4.57
CA VAL A 42 -37.93 11.83 -4.00
C VAL A 42 -38.63 12.72 -2.97
N ILE A 43 -38.43 12.46 -1.68
CA ILE A 43 -38.71 13.45 -0.63
C ILE A 43 -37.38 14.10 -0.23
N ARG A 44 -37.18 15.34 -0.69
CA ARG A 44 -36.13 16.23 -0.17
C ARG A 44 -36.60 16.79 1.16
N CYS A 45 -36.01 16.35 2.28
CA CYS A 45 -36.10 17.11 3.52
C CYS A 45 -34.97 18.14 3.58
N ARG A 46 -35.33 19.41 3.33
CA ARG A 46 -34.58 20.59 3.79
C ARG A 46 -34.77 20.68 5.30
N CYS A 47 -33.70 20.71 6.08
CA CYS A 47 -33.76 21.29 7.43
C CYS A 47 -33.81 22.82 7.30
N PRO A 48 -34.83 23.50 7.85
CA PRO A 48 -34.79 24.95 8.02
C PRO A 48 -33.92 25.29 9.22
N SER A 49 -32.98 26.19 9.00
CA SER A 49 -32.35 27.00 10.04
C SER A 49 -33.41 27.63 10.94
N HIS A 50 -33.37 27.36 12.24
CA HIS A 50 -33.96 28.23 13.26
C HIS A 50 -32.94 28.44 14.39
N SER A 51 -32.49 29.69 14.45
CA SER A 51 -31.88 30.34 15.58
C SER A 51 -32.81 30.32 16.79
N ARG A 52 -32.32 29.93 17.96
CA ARG A 52 -32.65 30.59 19.25
C ARG A 52 -31.49 30.48 20.22
N SER A 53 -31.09 31.65 20.69
CA SER A 53 -30.24 31.95 21.84
C SER A 53 -30.78 31.34 23.14
N GLY A 54 -29.88 30.88 24.02
CA GLY A 54 -30.22 30.56 25.40
C GLY A 54 -29.06 29.93 26.18
N THR A 55 -28.28 30.77 26.85
CA THR A 55 -27.33 30.44 27.90
C THR A 55 -28.05 29.85 29.12
N VAL A 56 -27.63 28.67 29.62
CA VAL A 56 -27.76 28.23 31.04
C VAL A 56 -26.64 27.19 31.30
N GLN A 57 -25.52 27.61 31.89
CA GLN A 57 -25.11 27.40 33.29
C GLN A 57 -24.95 25.93 33.74
N CYS A 58 -23.68 25.63 34.02
CA CYS A 58 -23.16 24.46 34.70
C CYS A 58 -23.57 24.51 36.19
N THR A 59 -24.22 23.47 36.69
CA THR A 59 -24.40 23.24 38.13
C THR A 59 -23.82 21.90 38.54
N GLN A 60 -23.04 22.00 39.61
CA GLN A 60 -22.38 20.93 40.34
C GLN A 60 -23.40 19.97 40.95
N LEU A 61 -23.09 18.67 40.93
CA LEU A 61 -23.53 17.72 41.95
C LEU A 61 -22.33 16.87 42.37
N ALA A 62 -22.03 16.96 43.66
CA ALA A 62 -20.93 16.31 44.35
C ALA A 62 -21.32 14.93 44.91
N ASP A 63 -20.29 14.09 45.03
CA ASP A 63 -20.01 13.04 46.02
C ASP A 63 -20.97 11.87 46.28
N ARG A 64 -20.48 10.64 45.98
CA ARG A 64 -20.04 9.58 46.94
C ARG A 64 -19.78 8.23 46.21
N PRO A 65 -19.05 7.26 46.81
CA PRO A 65 -17.61 7.21 47.08
C PRO A 65 -16.93 6.07 46.29
N ALA A 66 -15.59 6.10 46.28
CA ALA A 66 -14.73 5.11 45.64
C ALA A 66 -14.59 3.80 46.46
N ASP A 67 -14.42 2.68 45.76
CA ASP A 67 -13.50 1.60 46.18
C ASP A 67 -12.99 0.83 44.94
N PRO A 68 -11.79 0.18 45.04
CA PRO A 68 -10.86 0.08 43.93
C PRO A 68 -10.65 -1.37 43.45
N ALA A 69 -10.44 -1.56 42.15
CA ALA A 69 -9.50 -2.56 41.58
C ALA A 69 -9.73 -2.69 40.07
N ILE A 70 -8.98 -1.94 39.26
CA ILE A 70 -8.69 -2.36 37.88
C ILE A 70 -7.18 -2.30 37.70
N ALA A 71 -6.57 -3.46 37.93
CA ALA A 71 -5.17 -3.71 37.65
C ALA A 71 -4.94 -3.66 36.14
N LYS A 72 -4.17 -2.65 35.69
CA LYS A 72 -3.54 -2.62 34.38
C LYS A 72 -2.59 -3.81 34.25
N ARG A 73 -2.81 -4.71 33.29
CA ARG A 73 -1.79 -5.70 32.91
C ARG A 73 -0.98 -5.17 31.73
N LYS A 74 0.29 -4.90 32.00
CA LYS A 74 1.39 -4.85 31.03
C LYS A 74 1.64 -6.27 30.52
N ALA A 75 2.01 -6.40 29.24
CA ALA A 75 2.54 -7.63 28.68
C ALA A 75 3.96 -7.36 28.19
N ASP A 76 4.93 -7.79 28.98
CA ASP A 76 6.26 -8.22 28.56
C ASP A 76 6.72 -9.23 29.62
N GLU A 77 6.88 -10.49 29.21
CA GLU A 77 8.19 -11.16 29.26
C GLU A 77 8.13 -12.58 28.68
N ASP A 78 9.28 -12.92 28.14
CA ASP A 78 9.75 -14.08 27.40
C ASP A 78 9.74 -15.38 28.21
N LEU A 79 9.44 -16.52 27.58
CA LEU A 79 9.80 -17.85 28.10
C LEU A 79 9.91 -18.88 26.97
N GLY A 80 11.15 -19.16 26.56
CA GLY A 80 11.51 -20.45 25.97
C GLY A 80 11.67 -21.53 27.04
N SER A 81 10.95 -22.65 26.93
CA SER A 81 11.51 -24.01 27.00
C SER A 81 10.43 -25.08 26.75
N THR A 82 10.68 -25.86 25.70
CA THR A 82 10.30 -27.25 25.40
C THR A 82 9.35 -28.03 26.33
N SER A 83 8.20 -28.48 25.77
CA SER A 83 7.52 -29.75 26.11
C SER A 83 6.53 -30.17 24.99
N PRO A 84 6.23 -31.47 24.81
CA PRO A 84 5.97 -32.06 23.49
C PRO A 84 4.54 -31.92 22.97
N LYS A 85 4.45 -31.79 21.63
CA LYS A 85 3.25 -31.61 20.80
C LYS A 85 2.17 -32.66 21.08
N ARG A 86 1.02 -32.21 21.63
CA ARG A 86 -0.28 -32.88 21.45
C ARG A 86 -1.05 -32.16 20.35
N ILE A 87 -0.99 -32.68 19.13
CA ILE A 87 -1.80 -32.19 18.01
C ILE A 87 -3.26 -32.52 18.34
N LYS A 88 -4.05 -31.50 18.74
CA LYS A 88 -5.51 -31.59 18.75
C LYS A 88 -5.97 -31.70 17.30
N GLN A 89 -6.47 -32.87 16.90
CA GLN A 89 -7.18 -33.04 15.63
C GLN A 89 -8.38 -32.09 15.60
N SER A 90 -8.42 -31.21 14.60
CA SER A 90 -9.60 -30.38 14.35
C SER A 90 -10.69 -31.26 13.73
N ASN A 91 -11.81 -31.46 14.42
CA ASN A 91 -13.03 -32.00 13.82
C ASN A 91 -13.67 -30.94 12.91
N SER A 92 -13.04 -30.72 11.76
CA SER A 92 -13.68 -30.03 10.65
C SER A 92 -14.65 -31.01 10.00
N PRO A 93 -15.93 -30.64 9.76
CA PRO A 93 -16.80 -31.49 8.96
C PRO A 93 -16.13 -31.73 7.60
N GLN A 94 -15.96 -33.00 7.23
CA GLN A 94 -15.44 -33.38 5.92
C GLN A 94 -16.44 -32.93 4.85
N PRO A 95 -15.97 -32.43 3.70
CA PRO A 95 -16.85 -32.26 2.55
C PRO A 95 -17.42 -33.64 2.20
N GLU A 96 -18.75 -33.78 2.20
CA GLU A 96 -19.40 -34.98 1.67
C GLU A 96 -19.01 -35.12 0.19
N LEU A 97 -18.17 -36.13 -0.09
CA LEU A 97 -17.91 -36.56 -1.46
C LEU A 97 -19.23 -37.07 -2.05
N PRO A 98 -19.54 -36.79 -3.33
CA PRO A 98 -20.72 -37.34 -3.98
C PRO A 98 -20.69 -38.86 -3.96
N ALA A 99 -21.62 -39.46 -3.21
CA ALA A 99 -21.87 -40.89 -3.20
C ALA A 99 -22.84 -41.30 -4.32
N ASP A 100 -22.69 -40.77 -5.54
CA ASP A 100 -23.38 -41.31 -6.73
C ASP A 100 -22.84 -40.64 -8.01
N PRO A 101 -22.42 -41.39 -9.05
CA PRO A 101 -22.09 -40.84 -10.38
C PRO A 101 -23.28 -40.19 -11.10
N LYS A 102 -24.51 -40.29 -10.56
CA LYS A 102 -25.76 -39.77 -11.16
C LYS A 102 -26.44 -38.64 -10.38
N ASP A 103 -25.78 -38.03 -9.39
CA ASP A 103 -26.34 -36.92 -8.63
C ASP A 103 -26.25 -35.59 -9.45
N PRO A 104 -27.37 -35.00 -9.90
CA PRO A 104 -27.38 -33.77 -10.69
C PRO A 104 -27.28 -32.55 -9.76
N ARG A 105 -26.28 -32.51 -8.87
CA ARG A 105 -25.92 -31.25 -8.23
C ARG A 105 -25.35 -30.34 -9.30
N PRO A 106 -25.88 -29.12 -9.50
CA PRO A 106 -25.36 -28.23 -10.51
C PRO A 106 -23.89 -27.99 -10.22
N ALA A 107 -23.01 -28.36 -11.16
CA ALA A 107 -21.62 -27.95 -11.14
C ALA A 107 -21.61 -26.46 -10.83
N GLY A 108 -21.02 -26.08 -9.69
CA GLY A 108 -21.05 -24.71 -9.20
C GLY A 108 -20.68 -23.76 -10.33
N LYS A 109 -21.50 -22.73 -10.56
CA LYS A 109 -21.30 -21.80 -11.68
C LYS A 109 -19.82 -21.34 -11.67
N PRO A 110 -19.08 -21.47 -12.78
CA PRO A 110 -17.69 -21.08 -12.82
C PRO A 110 -17.58 -19.61 -12.41
N VAL A 111 -16.82 -19.36 -11.33
CA VAL A 111 -16.62 -18.00 -10.85
C VAL A 111 -15.82 -17.24 -11.91
N PRO A 112 -16.34 -16.12 -12.45
CA PRO A 112 -15.63 -15.37 -13.47
C PRO A 112 -14.33 -14.83 -12.86
N PHE A 113 -13.22 -15.05 -13.56
CA PHE A 113 -11.92 -14.48 -13.22
C PHE A 113 -11.66 -13.29 -14.15
N PRO A 114 -11.70 -12.04 -13.66
CA PRO A 114 -11.40 -10.88 -14.48
C PRO A 114 -9.90 -10.90 -14.84
N GLU A 115 -9.61 -11.10 -16.12
CA GLU A 115 -8.23 -11.09 -16.62
C GLU A 115 -7.77 -9.67 -16.93
N LYS A 116 -6.50 -9.41 -16.65
CA LYS A 116 -5.88 -8.12 -16.97
C LYS A 116 -5.65 -7.98 -18.48
N PRO A 117 -5.67 -6.77 -19.05
CA PRO A 117 -5.43 -6.55 -20.48
C PRO A 117 -4.14 -7.20 -21.00
N ALA A 118 -3.03 -7.10 -20.25
CA ALA A 118 -1.76 -7.72 -20.62
C ALA A 118 -1.85 -9.25 -20.82
N VAL A 119 -2.66 -9.95 -20.01
CA VAL A 119 -2.84 -11.40 -20.11
C VAL A 119 -3.66 -11.75 -21.35
N ILE A 120 -4.66 -10.94 -21.66
CA ILE A 120 -5.52 -11.11 -22.84
C ILE A 120 -4.70 -10.90 -24.11
N GLU A 121 -3.91 -9.82 -24.17
CA GLU A 121 -3.03 -9.52 -25.31
C GLU A 121 -1.98 -10.61 -25.53
N GLU A 122 -1.41 -11.19 -24.47
CA GLU A 122 -0.47 -12.32 -24.60
C GLU A 122 -1.18 -13.56 -25.16
N ARG A 123 -2.36 -13.90 -24.64
CA ARG A 123 -3.15 -15.04 -25.12
C ARG A 123 -3.54 -14.90 -26.59
N ASN A 124 -3.85 -13.68 -27.02
CA ASN A 124 -4.17 -13.38 -28.42
C ASN A 124 -2.91 -13.39 -29.32
N GLY A 125 -1.72 -13.39 -28.72
CA GLY A 125 -0.44 -13.33 -29.42
C GLY A 125 -0.10 -11.95 -29.95
N ASP A 126 -0.69 -10.89 -29.39
CA ASP A 126 -0.39 -9.48 -29.69
C ASP A 126 0.94 -9.05 -29.07
N ILE A 127 1.24 -9.61 -27.88
CA ILE A 127 2.51 -9.45 -27.17
C ILE A 127 3.14 -10.82 -26.91
N GLU A 128 4.46 -10.81 -26.74
CA GLU A 128 5.24 -11.96 -26.31
C GLU A 128 6.34 -11.52 -25.33
N PHE A 129 6.76 -12.44 -24.46
CA PHE A 129 7.84 -12.24 -23.51
C PHE A 129 9.09 -12.96 -24.01
N ARG A 130 10.14 -12.21 -24.33
CA ARG A 130 11.41 -12.76 -24.81
C ARG A 130 12.53 -12.47 -23.84
N VAL A 131 13.31 -13.50 -23.50
CA VAL A 131 14.55 -13.33 -22.75
C VAL A 131 15.70 -13.27 -23.75
N VAL A 132 16.45 -12.18 -23.71
CA VAL A 132 17.57 -11.89 -24.61
C VAL A 132 18.80 -11.48 -23.83
N ASN A 133 19.97 -11.74 -24.40
CA ASN A 133 21.26 -11.21 -23.96
C ASN A 133 22.06 -10.76 -25.18
N ASN A 134 23.26 -10.21 -24.95
CA ASN A 134 24.16 -9.85 -26.05
C ASN A 134 24.88 -11.08 -26.60
N ASP A 135 24.14 -11.88 -27.38
CA ASP A 135 24.58 -13.05 -28.15
C ASP A 135 25.14 -12.70 -29.54
N ASN A 136 25.10 -11.42 -29.93
CA ASN A 136 25.39 -10.87 -31.27
C ASN A 136 24.37 -11.27 -32.36
N GLU A 137 23.21 -11.80 -31.98
CA GLU A 137 22.11 -12.04 -32.91
C GLU A 137 21.39 -10.73 -33.25
N ARG A 138 20.87 -10.65 -34.47
CA ARG A 138 20.21 -9.44 -34.98
C ARG A 138 18.96 -9.10 -34.17
N GLU A 139 18.11 -10.10 -33.88
CA GLU A 139 16.88 -9.90 -33.13
C GLU A 139 17.15 -9.46 -31.68
N SER A 140 18.06 -10.16 -31.00
CA SER A 140 18.51 -9.81 -29.64
C SER A 140 19.04 -8.38 -29.59
N THR A 141 19.85 -7.98 -30.58
CA THR A 141 20.38 -6.61 -30.67
C THR A 141 19.28 -5.57 -30.85
N ILE A 142 18.26 -5.84 -31.68
CA ILE A 142 17.11 -4.94 -31.88
C ILE A 142 16.35 -4.77 -30.55
N ILE A 143 16.06 -5.87 -29.86
CA ILE A 143 15.31 -5.86 -28.60
C ILE A 143 16.10 -5.12 -27.50
N LEU A 144 17.39 -5.43 -27.34
CA LEU A 144 18.27 -4.76 -26.38
C LEU A 144 18.37 -3.25 -26.67
N THR A 145 18.43 -2.87 -27.95
CA THR A 145 18.46 -1.46 -28.35
C THR A 145 17.15 -0.76 -28.01
N GLY A 146 16.00 -1.41 -28.24
CA GLY A 146 14.69 -0.92 -27.82
C GLY A 146 14.59 -0.72 -26.31
N LEU A 147 15.02 -1.71 -25.53
CA LEU A 147 15.07 -1.64 -24.07
C LEU A 147 15.97 -0.51 -23.57
N LYS A 148 17.19 -0.38 -24.12
CA LYS A 148 18.10 0.73 -23.80
C LYS A 148 17.40 2.08 -24.00
N CYS A 149 16.72 2.27 -25.13
CA CYS A 149 15.99 3.51 -25.42
C CYS A 149 14.85 3.77 -24.42
N ILE A 150 14.14 2.74 -23.98
CA ILE A 150 13.10 2.86 -22.96
C ILE A 150 13.72 3.24 -21.61
N PHE A 151 14.75 2.51 -21.15
CA PHE A 151 15.42 2.80 -19.89
C PHE A 151 15.99 4.22 -19.87
N GLN A 152 16.64 4.67 -20.95
CA GLN A 152 17.18 6.04 -21.05
C GLN A 152 16.09 7.13 -20.96
N LYS A 153 14.85 6.83 -21.37
CA LYS A 153 13.72 7.75 -21.26
C LYS A 153 13.04 7.70 -19.89
N GLN A 154 12.83 6.49 -19.35
CA GLN A 154 12.08 6.27 -18.11
C GLN A 154 12.93 6.44 -16.85
N LEU A 155 14.26 6.34 -16.95
CA LEU A 155 15.22 6.48 -15.85
C LEU A 155 16.15 7.67 -16.09
N PRO A 156 15.65 8.93 -16.03
CA PRO A 156 16.44 10.11 -16.38
C PRO A 156 17.61 10.39 -15.41
N LYS A 157 17.55 9.86 -14.18
CA LYS A 157 18.64 9.95 -13.19
C LYS A 157 19.84 9.06 -13.53
N MET A 158 19.65 8.05 -14.38
CA MET A 158 20.69 7.09 -14.74
C MET A 158 21.47 7.58 -15.98
N PRO A 159 22.81 7.61 -15.96
CA PRO A 159 23.59 8.03 -17.10
C PRO A 159 23.32 7.15 -18.33
N LYS A 160 23.17 7.78 -19.51
CA LYS A 160 22.80 7.07 -20.75
C LYS A 160 23.82 6.00 -21.15
N ASP A 161 25.11 6.29 -20.99
CA ASP A 161 26.21 5.38 -21.30
C ASP A 161 26.28 4.23 -20.29
N TYR A 162 25.94 4.50 -19.03
CA TYR A 162 25.84 3.47 -18.00
C TYR A 162 24.75 2.44 -18.34
N ILE A 163 23.56 2.91 -18.73
CA ILE A 163 22.46 2.06 -19.19
C ILE A 163 22.91 1.22 -20.38
N ALA A 164 23.48 1.85 -21.42
CA ALA A 164 23.91 1.14 -22.62
C ALA A 164 24.93 0.05 -22.29
N ARG A 165 25.94 0.37 -21.47
CA ARG A 165 26.99 -0.56 -21.07
C ARG A 165 26.44 -1.81 -20.39
N LEU A 166 25.47 -1.67 -19.49
CA LEU A 166 24.91 -2.81 -18.76
C LEU A 166 23.87 -3.59 -19.57
N VAL A 167 23.05 -2.91 -20.39
CA VAL A 167 22.07 -3.61 -21.26
C VAL A 167 22.78 -4.49 -22.29
N TYR A 168 23.92 -4.04 -22.83
CA TYR A 168 24.72 -4.84 -23.77
C TYR A 168 25.79 -5.71 -23.10
N ASP A 169 25.86 -5.75 -21.77
CA ASP A 169 26.81 -6.59 -21.07
C ASP A 169 26.39 -8.06 -21.18
N ARG A 170 27.34 -8.95 -21.52
CA ARG A 170 27.05 -10.38 -21.75
C ARG A 170 26.68 -11.14 -20.49
N THR A 171 27.01 -10.61 -19.31
CA THR A 171 26.65 -11.22 -18.01
C THR A 171 25.25 -10.81 -17.55
N HIS A 172 24.62 -9.86 -18.24
CA HIS A 172 23.25 -9.42 -17.97
C HIS A 172 22.28 -10.10 -18.94
N LEU A 173 21.09 -10.38 -18.42
CA LEU A 173 19.95 -10.88 -19.18
C LEU A 173 18.85 -9.84 -19.14
N SER A 174 18.08 -9.75 -20.21
CA SER A 174 16.90 -8.88 -20.25
C SER A 174 15.67 -9.67 -20.66
N ILE A 175 14.60 -9.57 -19.88
CA ILE A 175 13.28 -10.02 -20.29
C ILE A 175 12.51 -8.82 -20.85
N ALA A 176 12.07 -8.92 -22.10
CA ALA A 176 11.40 -7.87 -22.84
C ALA A 176 9.97 -8.26 -23.18
N ILE A 177 9.07 -7.28 -23.14
CA ILE A 177 7.74 -7.36 -23.73
C ILE A 177 7.85 -6.86 -25.16
N VAL A 178 7.54 -7.72 -26.12
CA VAL A 178 7.64 -7.42 -27.55
C VAL A 178 6.24 -7.50 -28.16
N LYS A 179 5.83 -6.44 -28.85
CA LYS A 179 4.65 -6.41 -29.74
C LYS A 179 5.09 -6.76 -31.15
N LYS A 180 4.27 -7.53 -31.87
CA LYS A 180 4.57 -7.88 -33.26
C LYS A 180 4.58 -6.63 -34.16
N PRO A 181 5.53 -6.51 -35.11
CA PRO A 181 6.54 -7.52 -35.46
C PRO A 181 7.76 -7.58 -34.50
N LEU A 182 8.28 -6.46 -33.99
CA LEU A 182 9.45 -6.41 -33.08
C LEU A 182 9.49 -5.09 -32.25
N GLU A 183 8.33 -4.55 -31.87
CA GLU A 183 8.25 -3.32 -31.07
C GLU A 183 8.45 -3.64 -29.58
N VAL A 184 9.44 -3.01 -28.94
CA VAL A 184 9.69 -3.21 -27.50
C VAL A 184 8.79 -2.27 -26.70
N VAL A 185 8.01 -2.83 -25.77
CA VAL A 185 7.09 -2.07 -24.90
C VAL A 185 7.72 -1.76 -23.54
N GLY A 186 8.60 -2.64 -23.07
CA GLY A 186 9.25 -2.52 -21.77
C GLY A 186 10.01 -3.78 -21.41
N GLY A 187 10.72 -3.76 -20.28
CA GLY A 187 11.50 -4.92 -19.86
C GLY A 187 12.18 -4.75 -18.52
N ILE A 188 12.79 -5.84 -18.09
CA ILE A 188 13.64 -5.91 -16.91
C ILE A 188 15.01 -6.45 -17.34
N THR A 189 16.07 -5.71 -17.02
CA THR A 189 17.45 -6.19 -17.12
C THR A 189 17.90 -6.64 -15.73
N TYR A 190 18.40 -7.86 -15.65
CA TYR A 190 18.86 -8.47 -14.41
C TYR A 190 20.18 -9.23 -14.59
N ARG A 191 20.91 -9.41 -13.50
CA ARG A 191 22.18 -10.14 -13.45
C ARG A 191 22.05 -11.33 -12.49
N PRO A 192 22.08 -12.58 -12.99
CA PRO A 192 21.96 -13.75 -12.14
C PRO A 192 23.26 -14.09 -11.41
N PHE A 193 23.19 -14.37 -10.11
CA PHE A 193 24.28 -14.92 -9.31
C PHE A 193 23.89 -16.31 -8.79
N VAL A 194 23.91 -17.27 -9.71
CA VAL A 194 23.42 -18.65 -9.48
C VAL A 194 24.04 -19.30 -8.23
N ASN A 195 25.36 -19.21 -8.08
CA ASN A 195 26.08 -19.79 -6.93
C ASN A 195 25.78 -19.10 -5.59
N ARG A 196 25.15 -17.92 -5.60
CA ARG A 196 24.81 -17.12 -4.42
C ARG A 196 23.29 -17.10 -4.15
N GLY A 197 22.51 -17.76 -4.99
CA GLY A 197 21.07 -17.92 -4.82
C GLY A 197 20.21 -16.67 -5.06
N PHE A 198 20.78 -15.61 -5.64
CA PHE A 198 20.06 -14.37 -5.92
C PHE A 198 20.32 -13.84 -7.34
N ALA A 199 19.45 -12.95 -7.82
CA ALA A 199 19.72 -12.11 -8.99
C ALA A 199 19.50 -10.63 -8.66
N GLU A 200 20.34 -9.78 -9.24
CA GLU A 200 20.22 -8.33 -9.15
C GLU A 200 19.30 -7.83 -10.27
N ILE A 201 18.23 -7.12 -9.92
CA ILE A 201 17.44 -6.37 -10.89
C ILE A 201 18.11 -5.00 -11.06
N VAL A 202 18.63 -4.76 -12.26
CA VAL A 202 19.40 -3.56 -12.59
C VAL A 202 18.48 -2.46 -13.13
N PHE A 203 17.62 -2.81 -14.09
CA PHE A 203 16.67 -1.88 -14.68
C PHE A 203 15.29 -2.52 -14.77
N CYS A 204 14.25 -1.75 -14.50
CA CYS A 204 12.86 -2.15 -14.68
C CYS A 204 12.06 -0.95 -15.16
N ALA A 205 11.54 -1.00 -16.39
CA ALA A 205 10.75 0.08 -16.94
C ALA A 205 9.78 -0.42 -18.01
N ILE A 206 8.63 0.25 -18.08
CA ILE A 206 7.62 0.09 -19.13
C ILE A 206 7.44 1.46 -19.79
N SER A 207 7.24 1.49 -21.10
CA SER A 207 6.94 2.71 -21.83
C SER A 207 5.71 3.43 -21.25
N SER A 208 5.77 4.76 -21.10
CA SER A 208 4.78 5.56 -20.37
C SER A 208 3.36 5.42 -20.92
N ASP A 209 3.22 5.25 -22.24
CA ASP A 209 1.95 5.06 -22.94
C ASP A 209 1.27 3.70 -22.61
N GLN A 210 2.00 2.77 -21.99
CA GLN A 210 1.55 1.40 -21.73
C GLN A 210 1.45 1.05 -20.22
N GLN A 211 1.79 1.96 -19.30
CA GLN A 211 1.93 1.66 -17.86
C GLN A 211 0.62 1.23 -17.15
N VAL A 212 -0.56 1.54 -17.70
CA VAL A 212 -1.86 1.29 -17.05
C VAL A 212 -2.42 -0.12 -17.34
N LYS A 213 -1.89 -0.83 -18.34
CA LYS A 213 -2.42 -2.14 -18.77
C LYS A 213 -2.02 -3.32 -17.87
N GLY A 214 -1.22 -3.08 -16.84
CA GLY A 214 -0.74 -4.10 -15.92
C GLY A 214 0.50 -4.87 -16.40
N TYR A 215 1.16 -4.41 -17.47
CA TYR A 215 2.36 -5.05 -18.00
C TYR A 215 3.48 -5.21 -16.98
N GLY A 216 3.71 -4.21 -16.10
CA GLY A 216 4.79 -4.30 -15.11
C GLY A 216 4.60 -5.46 -14.12
N ALA A 217 3.37 -5.73 -13.68
CA ALA A 217 3.09 -6.87 -12.80
C ALA A 217 3.17 -8.21 -13.55
N HIS A 218 2.72 -8.22 -14.82
CA HIS A 218 2.78 -9.40 -15.67
C HIS A 218 4.22 -9.79 -16.00
N LEU A 219 5.06 -8.81 -16.33
CA LEU A 219 6.49 -8.96 -16.59
C LEU A 219 7.26 -9.50 -15.39
N MET A 220 6.97 -9.00 -14.18
CA MET A 220 7.58 -9.51 -12.97
C MET A 220 7.17 -10.96 -12.68
N SER A 221 5.92 -11.31 -12.98
CA SER A 221 5.43 -12.69 -12.81
C SER A 221 6.14 -13.65 -13.77
N HIS A 222 6.27 -13.24 -15.04
CA HIS A 222 7.08 -13.93 -16.04
C HIS A 222 8.54 -14.09 -15.61
N LEU A 223 9.17 -13.01 -15.12
CA LEU A 223 10.56 -13.05 -14.64
C LEU A 223 10.74 -14.05 -13.50
N LYS A 224 9.85 -14.03 -12.50
CA LYS A 224 9.90 -14.95 -11.35
C LYS A 224 9.78 -16.41 -11.79
N ASP A 225 8.77 -16.71 -12.60
CA ASP A 225 8.55 -18.08 -13.09
C ASP A 225 9.70 -18.53 -14.00
N TYR A 226 10.20 -17.66 -14.89
CA TYR A 226 11.33 -17.95 -15.77
C TYR A 226 12.61 -18.23 -14.99
N VAL A 227 12.99 -17.35 -14.04
CA VAL A 227 14.22 -17.52 -13.25
C VAL A 227 14.17 -18.78 -12.40
N LYS A 228 13.03 -19.07 -11.77
CA LYS A 228 12.84 -20.30 -10.99
C LYS A 228 13.08 -21.55 -11.84
N VAL A 229 12.48 -21.62 -13.03
CA VAL A 229 12.58 -22.79 -13.92
C VAL A 229 13.98 -22.89 -14.53
N SER A 230 14.48 -21.80 -15.12
CA SER A 230 15.77 -21.75 -15.83
C SER A 230 16.96 -22.06 -14.92
N THR A 231 16.90 -21.65 -13.65
CA THR A 231 17.97 -21.88 -12.67
C THR A 231 17.76 -23.15 -11.83
N LYS A 232 16.75 -23.97 -12.14
CA LYS A 232 16.39 -25.16 -11.34
C LYS A 232 16.23 -24.83 -9.84
N GLU A 233 15.53 -23.72 -9.56
CA GLU A 233 15.26 -23.21 -8.21
C GLU A 233 16.51 -22.81 -7.40
N GLN A 234 17.67 -22.61 -8.05
CA GLN A 234 18.87 -22.11 -7.38
C GLN A 234 18.74 -20.63 -7.04
N ILE A 235 18.15 -19.82 -7.92
CA ILE A 235 17.87 -18.42 -7.64
C ILE A 235 16.47 -18.28 -7.07
N MET A 236 16.40 -17.93 -5.78
CA MET A 236 15.15 -17.73 -5.04
C MET A 236 14.95 -16.31 -4.52
N HIS A 237 15.94 -15.45 -4.69
CA HIS A 237 15.92 -14.08 -4.21
C HIS A 237 16.21 -13.08 -5.31
N PHE A 238 15.50 -11.95 -5.30
CA PHE A 238 15.86 -10.77 -6.07
C PHE A 238 16.29 -9.64 -5.16
N LEU A 239 17.37 -8.96 -5.54
CA LEU A 239 17.83 -7.73 -4.92
C LEU A 239 17.75 -6.60 -5.95
N THR A 240 17.34 -5.42 -5.51
CA THR A 240 17.26 -4.24 -6.36
C THR A 240 17.48 -2.99 -5.53
N TYR A 241 18.09 -1.97 -6.13
CA TYR A 241 17.95 -0.60 -5.64
C TYR A 241 16.75 0.02 -6.33
N ALA A 242 15.78 0.47 -5.53
CA ALA A 242 14.56 1.10 -6.01
C ALA A 242 14.60 2.60 -5.73
N ASP A 243 14.30 3.41 -6.75
CA ASP A 243 13.99 4.82 -6.56
C ASP A 243 12.74 5.00 -5.69
N ASN A 244 12.63 6.11 -4.96
CA ASN A 244 11.50 6.40 -4.07
C ASN A 244 10.12 6.26 -4.77
N TYR A 245 10.02 6.66 -6.04
CA TYR A 245 8.79 6.52 -6.83
C TYR A 245 8.44 5.07 -7.20
N ALA A 246 9.42 4.16 -7.20
CA ALA A 246 9.26 2.76 -7.58
C ALA A 246 9.04 1.83 -6.37
N ILE A 247 9.29 2.28 -5.13
CA ILE A 247 9.13 1.48 -3.91
C ILE A 247 7.72 0.87 -3.84
N GLY A 248 6.67 1.65 -4.13
CA GLY A 248 5.30 1.15 -4.13
C GLY A 248 5.03 0.04 -5.16
N TYR A 249 5.67 0.10 -6.32
CA TYR A 249 5.61 -0.98 -7.31
C TYR A 249 6.28 -2.24 -6.79
N PHE A 250 7.53 -2.13 -6.29
CA PHE A 250 8.29 -3.28 -5.77
C PHE A 250 7.61 -3.90 -4.54
N LYS A 251 7.08 -3.10 -3.60
CA LYS A 251 6.26 -3.59 -2.47
C LYS A 251 5.09 -4.44 -2.97
N LYS A 252 4.34 -3.98 -3.99
CA LYS A 252 3.24 -4.76 -4.61
C LYS A 252 3.72 -6.05 -5.29
N GLN A 253 4.99 -6.10 -5.72
CA GLN A 253 5.60 -7.30 -6.26
C GLN A 253 6.21 -8.21 -5.19
N GLY A 254 6.03 -7.93 -3.89
CA GLY A 254 6.54 -8.75 -2.79
C GLY A 254 7.99 -8.45 -2.40
N PHE A 255 8.49 -7.26 -2.73
CA PHE A 255 9.77 -6.78 -2.20
C PHE A 255 9.56 -6.10 -0.84
N THR A 256 10.53 -6.27 0.05
CA THR A 256 10.62 -5.61 1.36
C THR A 256 11.94 -4.84 1.45
N LYS A 257 11.99 -3.82 2.32
CA LYS A 257 13.24 -3.11 2.67
C LYS A 257 14.14 -3.98 3.56
N GLU A 258 13.56 -4.98 4.24
CA GLU A 258 14.30 -5.88 5.12
C GLU A 258 15.07 -6.92 4.30
N ILE A 259 16.40 -6.86 4.36
CA ILE A 259 17.28 -7.78 3.65
C ILE A 259 17.60 -8.96 4.55
N THR A 260 16.92 -10.09 4.32
CA THR A 260 17.15 -11.33 5.08
C THR A 260 18.34 -12.14 4.56
N LEU A 261 18.83 -11.85 3.34
CA LEU A 261 20.06 -12.46 2.82
C LEU A 261 21.29 -11.96 3.59
N ALA A 262 22.17 -12.89 3.96
CA ALA A 262 23.38 -12.59 4.70
C ALA A 262 24.28 -11.62 3.91
N LYS A 263 24.76 -10.54 4.54
CA LYS A 263 25.59 -9.50 3.88
C LYS A 263 26.73 -10.07 3.01
N PRO A 264 27.53 -11.07 3.43
CA PRO A 264 28.61 -11.63 2.60
C PRO A 264 28.15 -12.29 1.29
N GLN A 265 26.85 -12.63 1.18
CA GLN A 265 26.28 -13.22 -0.02
C GLN A 265 26.09 -12.20 -1.14
N TRP A 266 25.82 -10.93 -0.83
CA TRP A 266 25.44 -9.93 -1.83
C TRP A 266 26.26 -8.64 -1.79
N MET A 267 26.82 -8.27 -0.63
CA MET A 267 27.60 -7.06 -0.45
C MET A 267 28.87 -7.11 -1.32
N GLY A 268 29.09 -6.07 -2.12
CA GLY A 268 30.18 -6.01 -3.11
C GLY A 268 29.89 -6.69 -4.46
N TYR A 269 28.77 -7.40 -4.60
CA TYR A 269 28.36 -8.03 -5.87
C TYR A 269 27.35 -7.21 -6.64
N ILE A 270 26.43 -6.56 -5.93
CA ILE A 270 25.44 -5.64 -6.51
C ILE A 270 26.01 -4.22 -6.61
N LYS A 271 25.39 -3.39 -7.43
CA LYS A 271 25.76 -1.98 -7.56
C LYS A 271 24.94 -1.12 -6.62
N ASP A 272 25.62 -0.25 -5.90
CA ASP A 272 25.00 0.74 -5.03
C ASP A 272 24.64 1.98 -5.86
N TYR A 273 23.41 2.46 -5.69
CA TYR A 273 22.92 3.65 -6.38
C TYR A 273 22.57 4.73 -5.35
N GLU A 274 23.16 5.91 -5.52
CA GLU A 274 22.91 7.04 -4.63
C GLU A 274 21.43 7.43 -4.67
N GLY A 275 20.82 7.51 -3.48
CA GLY A 275 19.39 7.82 -3.34
C GLY A 275 18.44 6.67 -3.68
N GLY A 276 18.95 5.48 -3.96
CA GLY A 276 18.14 4.26 -4.10
C GLY A 276 17.96 3.54 -2.77
N THR A 277 16.78 2.97 -2.53
CA THR A 277 16.52 2.10 -1.38
C THR A 277 16.75 0.65 -1.78
N ILE A 278 17.62 -0.08 -1.07
CA ILE A 278 17.79 -1.51 -1.30
C ILE A 278 16.52 -2.26 -0.90
N MET A 279 16.08 -3.19 -1.74
CA MET A 279 14.91 -4.03 -1.49
C MET A 279 15.16 -5.48 -1.90
N GLN A 280 14.60 -6.41 -1.13
CA GLN A 280 14.66 -7.85 -1.36
C GLN A 280 13.28 -8.45 -1.65
N CYS A 281 13.18 -9.29 -2.68
CA CYS A 281 12.05 -10.20 -2.89
C CYS A 281 12.49 -11.63 -2.69
N SER A 282 11.85 -12.34 -1.76
CA SER A 282 12.02 -13.79 -1.58
C SER A 282 10.89 -14.53 -2.26
N MET A 283 11.20 -15.34 -3.27
CA MET A 283 10.20 -16.07 -4.05
C MET A 283 9.63 -17.25 -3.26
N VAL A 284 8.35 -17.54 -3.50
CA VAL A 284 7.67 -18.69 -2.88
C VAL A 284 7.90 -19.93 -3.76
N PRO A 285 8.44 -21.05 -3.22
CA PRO A 285 8.82 -22.21 -4.02
C PRO A 285 7.65 -22.86 -4.78
N LYS A 286 6.53 -23.11 -4.10
CA LYS A 286 5.43 -23.96 -4.63
C LYS A 286 4.45 -23.26 -5.56
N ILE A 287 4.66 -22.00 -5.91
CA ILE A 287 3.71 -21.23 -6.72
C ILE A 287 4.25 -20.91 -8.11
N ARG A 288 3.33 -20.87 -9.08
CA ARG A 288 3.53 -20.25 -10.38
C ARG A 288 2.90 -18.86 -10.33
N TYR A 289 3.72 -17.82 -10.46
CA TYR A 289 3.29 -16.43 -10.32
C TYR A 289 2.28 -16.00 -11.39
N LEU A 290 2.38 -16.53 -12.61
CA LEU A 290 1.39 -16.30 -13.67
C LEU A 290 -0.01 -16.81 -13.31
N GLU A 291 -0.11 -17.82 -12.44
CA GLU A 291 -1.38 -18.43 -12.01
C GLU A 291 -1.85 -17.97 -10.64
N VAL A 292 -1.10 -17.10 -9.95
CA VAL A 292 -1.41 -16.64 -8.58
C VAL A 292 -2.82 -16.09 -8.46
N GLY A 293 -3.29 -15.31 -9.43
CA GLY A 293 -4.64 -14.74 -9.38
C GLY A 293 -5.73 -15.82 -9.35
N ARG A 294 -5.59 -16.86 -10.17
CA ARG A 294 -6.53 -17.99 -10.21
C ARG A 294 -6.41 -18.86 -8.97
N MET A 295 -5.18 -19.08 -8.48
CA MET A 295 -4.92 -19.82 -7.24
C MET A 295 -5.57 -19.14 -6.03
N LEU A 296 -5.38 -17.82 -5.88
CA LEU A 296 -5.97 -17.04 -4.78
C LEU A 296 -7.49 -17.05 -4.85
N LEU A 297 -8.09 -16.95 -6.04
CA LEU A 297 -9.54 -17.06 -6.19
C LEU A 297 -10.05 -18.43 -5.73
N LYS A 298 -9.37 -19.53 -6.13
CA LYS A 298 -9.71 -20.88 -5.67
C LYS A 298 -9.59 -21.03 -4.15
N GLN A 299 -8.54 -20.47 -3.55
CA GLN A 299 -8.34 -20.48 -2.10
C GLN A 299 -9.45 -19.69 -1.38
N LYS A 300 -9.80 -18.50 -1.88
CA LYS A 300 -10.89 -17.67 -1.36
C LYS A 300 -12.22 -18.43 -1.39
N GLU A 301 -12.53 -19.10 -2.50
CA GLU A 301 -13.75 -19.89 -2.61
C GLU A 301 -13.77 -21.11 -1.69
N ALA A 302 -12.64 -21.79 -1.50
CA ALA A 302 -12.54 -22.90 -0.54
C ALA A 302 -12.81 -22.43 0.90
N VAL A 303 -12.23 -21.29 1.29
CA VAL A 303 -12.48 -20.66 2.60
C VAL A 303 -13.95 -20.25 2.71
N HIS A 304 -14.52 -19.60 1.69
CA HIS A 304 -15.93 -19.23 1.67
C HIS A 304 -16.87 -20.42 1.77
N ALA A 305 -16.56 -21.54 1.10
CA ALA A 305 -17.35 -22.77 1.21
C ALA A 305 -17.34 -23.30 2.65
N LYS A 306 -16.18 -23.25 3.33
CA LYS A 306 -16.08 -23.64 4.73
C LYS A 306 -16.83 -22.69 5.66
N ILE A 307 -16.75 -21.38 5.41
CA ILE A 307 -17.51 -20.37 6.15
C ILE A 307 -19.00 -20.61 5.98
N LYS A 308 -19.50 -20.81 4.74
CA LYS A 308 -20.92 -21.10 4.47
C LYS A 308 -21.42 -22.38 5.15
N ALA A 309 -20.56 -23.37 5.38
CA ALA A 309 -20.97 -24.59 6.08
C ALA A 309 -21.26 -24.36 7.58
N VAL A 310 -20.79 -23.26 8.16
CA VAL A 310 -20.91 -22.97 9.61
C VAL A 310 -21.67 -21.68 9.88
N SER A 311 -21.42 -20.65 9.09
CA SER A 311 -22.00 -19.31 9.20
C SER A 311 -23.36 -19.27 8.53
N ARG A 312 -24.33 -18.63 9.19
CA ARG A 312 -25.64 -18.29 8.62
C ARG A 312 -25.71 -16.85 8.10
N SER A 313 -24.57 -16.17 7.97
CA SER A 313 -24.53 -14.75 7.56
C SER A 313 -25.03 -14.50 6.12
N TYR A 314 -25.25 -15.54 5.32
CA TYR A 314 -25.83 -15.43 4.00
C TYR A 314 -27.37 -15.42 4.01
N ASP A 315 -28.00 -15.72 5.15
CA ASP A 315 -29.46 -15.68 5.29
C ASP A 315 -29.92 -14.22 5.27
N VAL A 316 -30.74 -13.88 4.28
CA VAL A 316 -31.29 -12.53 4.14
C VAL A 316 -32.58 -12.46 4.98
N HIS A 317 -32.53 -11.71 6.07
CA HIS A 317 -33.70 -11.48 6.93
C HIS A 317 -34.47 -10.22 6.46
N PRO A 318 -35.81 -10.25 6.43
CA PRO A 318 -36.61 -9.06 6.13
C PRO A 318 -36.44 -8.00 7.22
N PRO A 319 -36.67 -6.72 6.89
CA PRO A 319 -36.68 -5.66 7.90
C PRO A 319 -37.77 -5.93 8.95
N PRO A 320 -37.58 -5.49 10.21
CA PRO A 320 -38.60 -5.53 11.26
C PRO A 320 -39.94 -4.96 10.80
N ALA A 321 -41.04 -5.63 11.17
CA ALA A 321 -42.39 -5.27 10.73
C ALA A 321 -42.82 -3.89 11.24
N GLU A 322 -42.28 -3.48 12.39
CA GLU A 322 -42.47 -2.19 13.05
C GLU A 322 -42.01 -1.02 12.18
N TRP A 323 -41.08 -1.26 11.25
CA TRP A 323 -40.56 -0.24 10.33
C TRP A 323 -41.33 -0.16 9.00
N LYS A 324 -42.40 -0.95 8.83
CA LYS A 324 -43.16 -1.01 7.56
C LYS A 324 -44.06 0.21 7.32
N SER A 325 -44.52 0.91 8.37
CA SER A 325 -45.56 1.95 8.22
C SER A 325 -45.55 3.06 9.29
N GLY A 326 -44.39 3.52 9.73
CA GLY A 326 -44.27 4.61 10.71
C GLY A 326 -42.87 5.21 10.82
N PRO A 327 -42.67 6.24 11.68
CA PRO A 327 -41.34 6.76 11.99
C PRO A 327 -40.47 5.64 12.59
N ILE A 328 -39.19 5.57 12.20
CA ILE A 328 -38.26 4.52 12.63
C ILE A 328 -38.06 4.63 14.14
N THR A 329 -38.66 3.70 14.89
CA THR A 329 -38.49 3.60 16.34
C THR A 329 -37.30 2.71 16.69
N LYS A 330 -36.64 3.03 17.83
CA LYS A 330 -35.55 2.20 18.36
C LYS A 330 -36.11 0.85 18.80
N ILE A 331 -35.61 -0.23 18.21
CA ILE A 331 -35.95 -1.62 18.56
C ILE A 331 -34.81 -2.19 19.40
N ASP A 332 -35.14 -3.00 20.40
CA ASP A 332 -34.15 -3.79 21.13
C ASP A 332 -33.57 -4.88 20.20
N PRO A 333 -32.26 -4.89 19.89
CA PRO A 333 -31.69 -5.87 18.97
C PRO A 333 -31.88 -7.32 19.44
N LEU A 334 -31.95 -7.58 20.75
CA LEU A 334 -32.17 -8.94 21.29
C LEU A 334 -33.59 -9.47 21.09
N SER A 335 -34.55 -8.59 20.79
CA SER A 335 -35.92 -8.97 20.42
C SER A 335 -36.01 -9.61 19.03
N ILE A 336 -35.01 -9.39 18.17
CA ILE A 336 -34.97 -9.94 16.81
C ILE A 336 -34.34 -11.34 16.86
N PRO A 337 -35.07 -12.43 16.55
CA PRO A 337 -34.58 -13.80 16.72
C PRO A 337 -33.28 -14.10 15.96
N ALA A 338 -33.10 -13.50 14.77
CA ALA A 338 -31.90 -13.66 13.96
C ALA A 338 -30.66 -13.02 14.60
N ILE A 339 -30.81 -11.83 15.21
CA ILE A 339 -29.73 -11.13 15.91
C ILE A 339 -29.37 -11.86 17.20
N LYS A 340 -30.38 -12.33 17.94
CA LYS A 340 -30.13 -13.17 19.12
C LYS A 340 -29.39 -14.46 18.77
N ALA A 341 -29.76 -15.11 17.67
CA ALA A 341 -29.13 -16.35 17.21
C ALA A 341 -27.70 -16.18 16.68
N SER A 342 -27.30 -14.96 16.25
CA SER A 342 -25.93 -14.69 15.82
C SER A 342 -24.95 -14.56 16.99
N GLY A 343 -25.44 -14.56 18.23
CA GLY A 343 -24.63 -14.31 19.42
C GLY A 343 -24.26 -12.83 19.58
N TRP A 344 -25.01 -11.93 18.94
CA TRP A 344 -24.80 -10.50 19.05
C TRP A 344 -24.86 -10.02 20.52
N SER A 345 -24.00 -9.06 20.86
CA SER A 345 -23.99 -8.36 22.14
C SER A 345 -23.73 -6.87 21.93
N SER A 346 -24.16 -6.03 22.87
CA SER A 346 -23.90 -4.58 22.83
C SER A 346 -22.40 -4.29 22.73
N ASP A 347 -21.59 -5.00 23.52
CA ASP A 347 -20.13 -4.84 23.55
C ASP A 347 -19.50 -5.15 22.17
N MET A 348 -19.97 -6.18 21.46
CA MET A 348 -19.49 -6.49 20.10
C MET A 348 -19.87 -5.40 19.09
N ASP A 349 -21.07 -4.83 19.21
CA ASP A 349 -21.53 -3.74 18.36
C ASP A 349 -20.72 -2.46 18.59
N GLU A 350 -20.47 -2.12 19.86
CA GLU A 350 -19.64 -0.98 20.27
C GLU A 350 -18.20 -1.12 19.74
N LEU A 351 -17.59 -2.30 19.87
CA LEU A 351 -16.28 -2.58 19.30
C LEU A 351 -16.26 -2.51 17.77
N SER A 352 -17.32 -2.97 17.09
CA SER A 352 -17.39 -2.91 15.62
C SER A 352 -17.58 -1.50 15.07
N ARG A 353 -18.22 -0.62 15.86
CA ARG A 353 -18.42 0.79 15.54
C ARG A 353 -17.25 1.68 15.98
N ALA A 354 -16.40 1.18 16.86
CA ALA A 354 -15.18 1.88 17.25
C ALA A 354 -14.33 2.10 15.99
N PRO A 355 -14.03 3.36 15.63
CA PRO A 355 -13.16 3.62 14.49
C PRO A 355 -11.81 2.98 14.78
N ARG A 356 -11.31 2.17 13.82
CA ARG A 356 -10.05 1.43 13.95
C ARG A 356 -8.87 2.37 14.25
N HIS A 357 -8.94 3.58 13.72
CA HIS A 357 -7.93 4.61 13.87
C HIS A 357 -8.58 5.92 14.35
N GLY A 358 -7.78 6.79 14.96
CA GLY A 358 -8.24 8.11 15.38
C GLY A 358 -8.75 8.97 14.21
N PRO A 359 -9.54 10.02 14.49
CA PRO A 359 -10.16 10.88 13.46
C PRO A 359 -9.13 11.55 12.53
N ASN A 360 -7.92 11.81 13.02
CA ASN A 360 -6.86 12.50 12.29
C ASN A 360 -5.92 11.54 11.53
N TYR A 361 -6.11 10.21 11.64
CA TYR A 361 -5.14 9.23 11.15
C TYR A 361 -4.77 9.44 9.68
N ASN A 362 -5.76 9.48 8.78
CA ASN A 362 -5.49 9.62 7.35
C ASN A 362 -4.84 10.97 7.01
N GLN A 363 -5.21 12.06 7.69
CA GLN A 363 -4.64 13.38 7.45
C GLN A 363 -3.15 13.41 7.88
N LEU A 364 -2.82 12.80 9.02
CA LEU A 364 -1.44 12.65 9.49
C LEU A 364 -0.63 11.73 8.57
N LEU A 365 -1.22 10.64 8.07
CA LEU A 365 -0.59 9.77 7.08
C LEU A 365 -0.23 10.52 5.80
N HIS A 366 -1.15 11.35 5.30
CA HIS A 366 -0.89 12.18 4.13
C HIS A 366 0.22 13.20 4.38
N LEU A 367 0.20 13.88 5.52
CA LEU A 367 1.25 14.82 5.91
C LEU A 367 2.63 14.13 6.00
N LEU A 368 2.70 12.97 6.65
CA LEU A 368 3.94 12.20 6.76
C LEU A 368 4.48 11.77 5.40
N ASN A 369 3.62 11.26 4.52
CA ASN A 369 4.00 10.88 3.15
C ASN A 369 4.53 12.08 2.36
N ASP A 370 3.88 13.25 2.48
CA ASP A 370 4.33 14.48 1.84
C ASP A 370 5.70 14.92 2.35
N MET A 371 5.94 14.81 3.65
CA MET A 371 7.24 15.09 4.26
C MET A 371 8.31 14.11 3.76
N GLN A 372 8.06 12.80 3.78
CA GLN A 372 8.99 11.78 3.31
C GLN A 372 9.33 11.93 1.80
N ASN A 373 8.39 12.38 0.98
CA ASN A 373 8.62 12.59 -0.45
C ASN A 373 9.26 13.94 -0.79
N ASN A 374 9.48 14.82 0.19
CA ASN A 374 10.13 16.10 -0.02
C ASN A 374 11.63 15.92 -0.36
N THR A 375 12.15 16.72 -1.28
CA THR A 375 13.58 16.66 -1.68
C THR A 375 14.55 16.97 -0.54
N ASN A 376 14.10 17.62 0.54
CA ASN A 376 14.91 17.94 1.72
C ASN A 376 14.77 16.89 2.84
N ALA A 377 14.05 15.79 2.62
CA ALA A 377 13.83 14.75 3.63
C ALA A 377 14.96 13.74 3.75
N TRP A 378 15.88 13.69 2.78
CA TRP A 378 16.91 12.66 2.67
C TRP A 378 17.72 12.37 3.95
N PRO A 379 18.05 13.32 4.86
CA PRO A 379 18.76 12.99 6.10
C PRO A 379 17.87 12.43 7.21
N PHE A 380 16.55 12.53 7.05
CA PHE A 380 15.57 12.24 8.09
C PHE A 380 14.71 11.01 7.76
N LEU A 381 14.95 10.36 6.62
CA LEU A 381 14.17 9.21 6.17
C LEU A 381 14.38 7.97 7.05
N GLN A 382 15.53 7.86 7.71
CA GLN A 382 15.92 6.72 8.53
C GLN A 382 16.62 7.20 9.80
N PRO A 383 16.69 6.37 10.86
CA PRO A 383 17.49 6.65 12.04
C PRO A 383 18.97 6.86 11.69
N VAL A 384 19.62 7.79 12.40
CA VAL A 384 21.06 8.04 12.21
C VAL A 384 21.87 6.79 12.56
N ASN A 385 22.68 6.29 11.64
CA ASN A 385 23.47 5.09 11.89
C ASN A 385 24.61 5.35 12.90
N LYS A 386 24.59 4.64 14.04
CA LYS A 386 25.62 4.75 15.09
C LYS A 386 27.02 4.39 14.59
N ASP A 387 27.13 3.47 13.64
CA ASP A 387 28.42 3.05 13.09
C ASP A 387 29.03 4.11 12.18
N GLU A 388 28.20 4.97 11.58
CA GLU A 388 28.64 6.08 10.71
C GLU A 388 28.86 7.37 11.50
N VAL A 389 28.06 7.61 12.53
CA VAL A 389 28.12 8.80 13.38
C VAL A 389 28.21 8.39 14.85
N ALA A 390 29.44 8.10 15.29
CA ALA A 390 29.71 7.43 16.57
C ALA A 390 29.21 8.20 17.81
N ASP A 391 29.34 9.53 17.82
CA ASP A 391 29.01 10.42 18.94
C ASP A 391 27.57 10.94 18.90
N TYR A 392 26.78 10.61 17.88
CA TYR A 392 25.42 11.15 17.71
C TYR A 392 24.52 10.88 18.91
N TYR A 393 24.50 9.62 19.38
CA TYR A 393 23.66 9.19 20.50
C TYR A 393 24.20 9.61 21.88
N ASP A 394 25.44 10.10 21.93
CA ASP A 394 25.99 10.72 23.14
C ASP A 394 25.49 12.16 23.28
N VAL A 395 25.27 12.85 22.16
CA VAL A 395 24.77 14.24 22.10
C VAL A 395 23.24 14.30 22.09
N ILE A 396 22.58 13.47 21.29
CA ILE A 396 21.13 13.43 21.10
C ILE A 396 20.52 12.32 21.94
N LYS A 397 19.71 12.70 22.92
CA LYS A 397 19.11 11.77 23.90
C LYS A 397 17.77 11.18 23.48
N GLU A 398 17.01 11.91 22.68
CA GLU A 398 15.71 11.49 22.17
C GLU A 398 15.75 11.50 20.64
N PRO A 399 16.35 10.48 20.00
CA PRO A 399 16.42 10.41 18.54
C PRO A 399 15.03 10.26 17.93
N MET A 400 14.82 10.90 16.79
CA MET A 400 13.58 10.80 16.01
C MET A 400 13.90 10.97 14.52
N ASP A 401 13.13 10.28 13.68
CA ASP A 401 13.23 10.25 12.22
C ASP A 401 11.87 9.88 11.60
N LEU A 402 11.72 10.06 10.29
CA LEU A 402 10.45 9.88 9.60
C LEU A 402 10.02 8.40 9.47
N GLU A 403 10.95 7.44 9.53
CA GLU A 403 10.63 6.01 9.56
C GLU A 403 10.12 5.60 10.95
N THR A 404 10.74 6.10 12.03
CA THR A 404 10.23 5.95 13.39
C THR A 404 8.84 6.59 13.53
N MET A 405 8.63 7.77 12.95
CA MET A 405 7.31 8.40 12.95
C MET A 405 6.27 7.57 12.18
N GLU A 406 6.62 6.95 11.05
CA GLU A 406 5.75 6.03 10.29
C GLU A 406 5.33 4.84 11.17
N GLN A 407 6.27 4.22 11.86
CA GLN A 407 5.99 3.09 12.77
C GLN A 407 5.11 3.49 13.95
N LYS A 408 5.31 4.69 14.52
CA LYS A 408 4.44 5.22 15.59
C LYS A 408 3.03 5.48 15.07
N HIS A 409 2.91 6.01 13.86
CA HIS A 409 1.63 6.27 13.23
C HIS A 409 0.83 4.99 12.98
N GLU A 410 1.46 3.95 12.42
CA GLU A 410 0.82 2.63 12.17
C GLU A 410 0.31 1.96 13.46
N LYS A 411 0.84 2.33 14.62
CA LYS A 411 0.47 1.84 15.96
C LYS A 411 -0.50 2.78 16.70
N ASP A 412 -1.11 3.75 16.00
CA ASP A 412 -2.03 4.74 16.56
C ASP A 412 -1.45 5.58 17.72
N MET A 413 -0.13 5.83 17.71
CA MET A 413 0.56 6.59 18.77
C MET A 413 0.45 8.12 18.63
N TYR A 414 -0.33 8.61 17.66
CA TYR A 414 -0.64 10.04 17.47
C TYR A 414 -2.14 10.30 17.61
N PRO A 415 -2.68 10.31 18.85
CA PRO A 415 -4.09 10.58 19.07
C PRO A 415 -4.47 12.00 18.66
N THR A 416 -3.53 12.95 18.73
CA THR A 416 -3.74 14.33 18.30
C THR A 416 -2.64 14.80 17.32
N PRO A 417 -2.91 15.82 16.48
CA PRO A 417 -1.90 16.38 15.57
C PRO A 417 -0.70 16.96 16.31
N GLU A 418 -0.88 17.47 17.53
CA GLU A 418 0.19 18.00 18.37
C GLU A 418 1.21 16.92 18.73
N ASP A 419 0.79 15.67 18.96
CA ASP A 419 1.73 14.58 19.24
C ASP A 419 2.59 14.24 18.02
N PHE A 420 2.02 14.33 16.82
CA PHE A 420 2.79 14.21 15.58
C PHE A 420 3.76 15.38 15.39
N ILE A 421 3.30 16.61 15.64
CA ILE A 421 4.11 17.83 15.50
C ILE A 421 5.28 17.81 16.48
N LYS A 422 5.09 17.35 17.73
CA LYS A 422 6.18 17.22 18.71
C LYS A 422 7.32 16.35 18.16
N ASP A 423 7.00 15.18 17.61
CA ASP A 423 8.01 14.29 17.03
C ASP A 423 8.64 14.88 15.76
N ALA A 424 7.84 15.51 14.89
CA ALA A 424 8.37 16.18 13.71
C ALA A 424 9.35 17.31 14.08
N MET A 425 9.00 18.11 15.09
CA MET A 425 9.88 19.16 15.62
C MET A 425 11.13 18.57 16.28
N LEU A 426 11.02 17.42 16.94
CA LEU A 426 12.16 16.70 17.51
C LEU A 426 13.17 16.29 16.42
N VAL A 427 12.71 15.84 15.23
CA VAL A 427 13.58 15.59 14.06
C VAL A 427 14.40 16.85 13.73
N PHE A 428 13.75 18.00 13.60
CA PHE A 428 14.41 19.24 13.18
C PHE A 428 15.31 19.83 14.27
N ASN A 429 14.87 19.78 15.52
CA ASN A 429 15.62 20.31 16.67
C ASN A 429 16.86 19.46 16.97
N ASN A 430 16.76 18.13 16.88
CA ASN A 430 17.93 17.26 16.99
C ASN A 430 18.94 17.54 15.88
N CYS A 431 18.46 17.71 14.65
CA CYS A 431 19.32 18.07 13.52
C CYS A 431 20.08 19.38 13.77
N ARG A 432 19.38 20.44 14.22
CA ARG A 432 20.01 21.74 14.54
C ARG A 432 20.92 21.71 15.76
N ARG A 433 20.59 20.88 16.76
CA ARG A 433 21.42 20.71 17.96
C ARG A 433 22.75 20.03 17.64
N TYR A 434 22.72 19.05 16.75
CA TYR A 434 23.91 18.28 16.37
C TYR A 434 24.72 18.96 15.27
N ASN A 435 24.06 19.58 14.28
CA ASN A 435 24.71 20.11 13.09
C ASN A 435 24.76 21.65 13.10
N ASN A 436 25.89 22.22 12.68
CA ASN A 436 26.02 23.67 12.48
C ASN A 436 25.04 24.19 11.40
N GLU A 437 24.53 25.41 11.57
CA GLU A 437 23.54 26.04 10.68
C GLU A 437 23.98 26.14 9.20
N SER A 438 25.29 26.21 8.96
CA SER A 438 25.85 26.29 7.61
C SER A 438 25.76 24.96 6.84
N THR A 439 25.56 23.84 7.54
CA THR A 439 25.55 22.50 6.97
C THR A 439 24.35 22.25 6.05
N PRO A 440 24.48 21.34 5.06
CA PRO A 440 23.35 20.88 4.26
C PRO A 440 22.21 20.30 5.12
N TYR A 441 22.54 19.64 6.23
CA TYR A 441 21.59 19.03 7.17
C TYR A 441 20.69 20.07 7.84
N ALA A 442 21.28 21.11 8.45
CA ALA A 442 20.51 22.17 9.10
C ALA A 442 19.64 22.93 8.08
N LYS A 443 20.16 23.17 6.87
CA LYS A 443 19.38 23.77 5.76
C LYS A 443 18.21 22.88 5.33
N ALA A 444 18.42 21.56 5.29
CA ALA A 444 17.38 20.60 4.95
C ALA A 444 16.27 20.57 6.02
N ALA A 445 16.65 20.55 7.31
CA ALA A 445 15.70 20.63 8.43
C ALA A 445 14.83 21.89 8.34
N ASN A 446 15.44 23.07 8.17
CA ASN A 446 14.70 24.33 8.07
C ASN A 446 13.73 24.37 6.88
N LYS A 447 14.12 23.79 5.74
CA LYS A 447 13.26 23.72 4.55
C LYS A 447 12.11 22.73 4.74
N LEU A 448 12.37 21.58 5.34
CA LEU A 448 11.36 20.55 5.56
C LEU A 448 10.35 20.97 6.63
N GLU A 449 10.81 21.61 7.70
CA GLU A 449 9.95 22.21 8.73
C GLU A 449 9.02 23.26 8.11
N LYS A 450 9.56 24.18 7.31
CA LYS A 450 8.75 25.19 6.60
C LYS A 450 7.71 24.55 5.68
N PHE A 451 8.08 23.45 5.01
CA PHE A 451 7.16 22.70 4.15
C PHE A 451 6.05 22.04 4.97
N MET A 452 6.38 21.39 6.09
CA MET A 452 5.42 20.79 7.02
C MET A 452 4.39 21.84 7.48
N TRP A 453 4.85 23.00 7.96
CA TRP A 453 3.95 24.07 8.39
C TRP A 453 3.08 24.62 7.25
N SER A 454 3.61 24.69 6.02
CA SER A 454 2.81 25.04 4.85
C SER A 454 1.66 24.06 4.62
N ARG A 455 1.89 22.75 4.81
CA ARG A 455 0.85 21.73 4.69
C ARG A 455 -0.15 21.76 5.84
N ILE A 456 0.31 21.98 7.06
CA ILE A 456 -0.56 22.12 8.23
C ILE A 456 -1.52 23.31 8.05
N ARG A 457 -1.06 24.44 7.50
CA ARG A 457 -1.91 25.61 7.20
C ARG A 457 -2.98 25.35 6.13
N GLU A 458 -2.79 24.39 5.24
CA GLU A 458 -3.79 24.00 4.24
C GLU A 458 -4.97 23.23 4.86
N ILE A 459 -4.82 22.74 6.10
CA ILE A 459 -5.84 22.01 6.84
C ILE A 459 -6.53 22.99 7.81
N PRO A 460 -7.79 23.40 7.54
CA PRO A 460 -8.47 24.44 8.33
C PRO A 460 -8.48 24.15 9.83
N GLU A 461 -8.70 22.89 10.20
CA GLU A 461 -8.76 22.41 11.59
C GLU A 461 -7.43 22.59 12.34
N TRP A 462 -6.29 22.60 11.63
CA TRP A 462 -4.94 22.62 12.24
C TRP A 462 -4.19 23.93 11.99
N SER A 463 -4.79 24.85 11.24
CA SER A 463 -4.18 26.13 10.85
C SER A 463 -3.70 26.99 12.03
N HIS A 464 -4.29 26.82 13.21
CA HIS A 464 -3.91 27.52 14.44
C HIS A 464 -2.67 26.95 15.13
N LEU A 465 -2.32 25.68 14.87
CA LEU A 465 -1.26 24.97 15.58
C LEU A 465 0.11 25.59 15.37
N GLU A 466 0.38 26.23 14.22
CA GLU A 466 1.68 26.88 13.98
C GLU A 466 1.97 28.01 14.99
N GLY A 467 0.92 28.71 15.46
CA GLY A 467 1.06 29.79 16.44
C GLY A 467 1.56 29.30 17.80
N ASP A 468 1.14 28.11 18.21
CA ASP A 468 1.49 27.54 19.52
C ASP A 468 2.96 27.10 19.60
N TYR A 469 3.58 26.81 18.45
CA TYR A 469 4.99 26.42 18.35
C TYR A 469 5.92 27.56 17.92
N ALA A 470 5.38 28.74 17.58
CA ALA A 470 6.16 29.91 17.18
C ALA A 470 7.06 30.48 18.29
N HIS A 471 6.81 30.11 19.55
CA HIS A 471 7.55 30.56 20.74
C HIS A 471 8.64 29.59 21.21
N VAL A 472 8.79 28.43 20.55
CA VAL A 472 9.82 27.44 20.85
C VAL A 472 10.96 27.62 19.83
N LYS A 473 11.75 28.68 19.99
CA LYS A 473 12.99 28.90 19.22
C LYS A 473 14.20 28.75 20.12
#